data_AF-A0A366JMU9-F1
#
_entry.id   AF-A0A366JMU9-F1
#
_cell.length_a   1.000
_cell.length_b   1.000
_cell.length_c   1.000
_cell.angle_alpha   90.00
_cell.angle_beta   90.00
_cell.angle_gamma   90.00
#
_symmetry.space_group_name_H-M   'P 1'
#
loop_
_entity.id
_entity.type
_entity.pdbx_description
1 polymer ?
#
loop_
_entity_poly.entity_id
_entity_poly.type
_entity_poly.pdbx_seq_one_letter_code
_entity_poly.pdbx_strand_id
1 'polypeptide(L)'
;MGITPVGAVESWLGNPWYDHIQEKMKNVKSVGTELEPSLETTMSLKPDLIIGNKVRQEAIYDKLSQIAPTVFAENLGGDWKENCKLYAKAINNEETGNKVLNDFDTRVANLKEQLGDQLQKKVSIEEIGIFQLVIHVR
;
A
#
# COMPACT_ATOMS: atom_id res chain seq x y z
N MET A 1 -5.06 -7.46 -7.61
CA MET A 1 -4.37 -8.48 -8.42
C MET A 1 -4.75 -9.90 -8.00
N GLY A 2 -5.96 -10.14 -7.47
CA GLY A 2 -6.48 -11.48 -7.17
C GLY A 2 -5.85 -12.24 -5.99
N ILE A 3 -4.76 -11.74 -5.40
CA ILE A 3 -4.06 -12.38 -4.28
C ILE A 3 -4.47 -11.72 -2.96
N THR A 4 -4.84 -12.54 -1.99
CA THR A 4 -5.06 -12.13 -0.59
C THR A 4 -3.78 -12.46 0.20
N PRO A 5 -3.14 -11.48 0.86
CA PRO A 5 -1.92 -11.72 1.61
C PRO A 5 -2.17 -12.55 2.87
N VAL A 6 -1.17 -13.32 3.33
CA VAL A 6 -1.25 -14.03 4.62
C VAL A 6 -1.12 -13.08 5.82
N GLY A 7 -0.45 -11.95 5.61
CA GLY A 7 -0.32 -10.87 6.59
C GLY A 7 -0.16 -9.51 5.94
N ALA A 8 -0.62 -8.46 6.62
CA ALA A 8 -0.54 -7.08 6.16
C ALA A 8 -0.37 -6.12 7.34
N VAL A 9 0.27 -4.98 7.10
CA VAL A 9 0.32 -3.88 8.07
C VAL A 9 -1.04 -3.22 8.20
N GLU A 10 -1.34 -2.73 9.39
CA GLU A 10 -2.61 -2.10 9.73
C GLU A 10 -2.87 -0.83 8.91
N SER A 11 -4.15 -0.56 8.64
CA SER A 11 -4.59 0.68 8.01
C SER A 11 -4.48 1.84 9.00
N TRP A 12 -3.93 2.98 8.57
CA TRP A 12 -3.65 4.13 9.45
C TRP A 12 -4.85 4.64 10.27
N LEU A 13 -6.07 4.57 9.70
CA LEU A 13 -7.32 4.97 10.38
C LEU A 13 -8.31 3.80 10.49
N GLY A 14 -7.84 2.56 10.31
CA GLY A 14 -8.67 1.35 10.39
C GLY A 14 -8.60 0.68 11.75
N ASN A 15 -9.44 -0.34 11.95
CA ASN A 15 -9.34 -1.23 13.11
C ASN A 15 -9.63 -2.70 12.73
N PRO A 16 -8.64 -3.45 12.23
CA PRO A 16 -7.32 -3.02 11.77
C PRO A 16 -7.30 -2.55 10.30
N TRP A 17 -8.41 -2.70 9.58
CA TRP A 17 -8.50 -2.47 8.13
C TRP A 17 -9.39 -1.27 7.81
N TYR A 18 -9.14 -0.57 6.69
CA TYR A 18 -10.10 0.38 6.14
C TYR A 18 -11.39 -0.33 5.67
N ASP A 19 -12.53 0.35 5.82
CA ASP A 19 -13.86 -0.18 5.45
C ASP A 19 -13.94 -0.72 4.01
N HIS A 20 -13.28 -0.05 3.07
CA HIS A 20 -13.34 -0.41 1.65
C HIS A 20 -12.55 -1.69 1.30
N ILE A 21 -11.73 -2.22 2.22
CA ILE A 21 -11.00 -3.49 2.03
C ILE A 21 -11.33 -4.55 3.08
N GLN A 22 -12.00 -4.20 4.20
CA GLN A 22 -12.20 -5.08 5.36
C GLN A 22 -12.72 -6.48 4.98
N GLU A 23 -13.68 -6.54 4.04
CA GLU A 23 -14.29 -7.79 3.59
C GLU A 23 -13.29 -8.75 2.93
N LYS A 24 -12.30 -8.19 2.22
CA LYS A 24 -11.23 -8.96 1.57
C LYS A 24 -10.12 -9.36 2.55
N MET A 25 -10.09 -8.75 3.72
CA MET A 25 -9.03 -8.89 4.72
C MET A 25 -9.41 -9.78 5.92
N LYS A 26 -10.60 -10.41 5.90
CA LYS A 26 -11.14 -11.21 7.02
C LYS A 26 -10.18 -12.28 7.57
N ASN A 27 -9.38 -12.90 6.69
CA ASN A 27 -8.44 -13.96 7.07
C ASN A 27 -6.98 -13.50 7.08
N VAL A 28 -6.75 -12.19 6.94
CA VAL A 28 -5.39 -11.62 6.90
C VAL A 28 -4.96 -11.31 8.32
N LYS A 29 -3.74 -11.70 8.68
CA LYS A 29 -3.17 -11.40 9.99
C LYS A 29 -2.56 -10.00 9.99
N SER A 30 -2.88 -9.18 11.00
CA SER A 30 -2.10 -7.95 11.25
C SER A 30 -0.65 -8.34 11.59
N VAL A 31 0.30 -7.73 10.89
CA VAL A 31 1.72 -7.79 11.22
C VAL A 31 2.20 -6.50 11.88
N GLY A 32 1.33 -5.74 12.54
CA GLY A 32 1.66 -4.46 13.19
C GLY A 32 1.42 -3.26 12.29
N THR A 33 1.96 -2.10 12.67
CA THR A 33 1.72 -0.85 11.93
C THR A 33 2.68 -0.72 10.74
N GLU A 34 2.38 0.18 9.80
CA GLU A 34 3.26 0.46 8.66
C GLU A 34 4.65 0.96 9.12
N LEU A 35 4.71 1.70 10.23
CA LEU A 35 5.96 2.21 10.80
C LEU A 35 6.71 1.17 11.62
N GLU A 36 5.99 0.26 12.28
CA GLU A 36 6.54 -0.73 13.19
C GLU A 36 5.95 -2.12 12.91
N PRO A 37 6.32 -2.75 11.78
CA PRO A 37 5.89 -4.10 11.50
C PRO A 37 6.61 -5.12 12.41
N SER A 38 5.86 -6.09 12.92
CA SER A 38 6.33 -7.20 13.73
C SER A 38 7.06 -8.23 12.86
N LEU A 39 8.39 -8.30 13.03
CA LEU A 39 9.23 -9.34 12.42
C LEU A 39 8.87 -10.74 12.93
N GLU A 40 8.51 -10.87 14.22
CA GLU A 40 8.11 -12.15 14.81
C GLU A 40 6.83 -12.69 14.16
N THR A 41 5.80 -11.83 14.06
CA THR A 41 4.54 -12.21 13.42
C THR A 41 4.77 -12.53 11.95
N THR A 42 5.55 -11.72 11.24
CA THR A 42 5.89 -11.94 9.82
C THR A 42 6.57 -13.30 9.63
N MET A 43 7.56 -13.63 10.47
CA MET A 43 8.25 -14.92 10.43
C MET A 43 7.31 -16.10 10.74
N SER A 44 6.38 -15.93 11.68
CA SER A 44 5.41 -16.97 12.05
C SER A 44 4.48 -17.38 10.90
N LEU A 45 4.20 -16.45 9.98
CA LEU A 45 3.34 -16.64 8.82
C LEU A 45 4.03 -17.37 7.67
N LYS A 46 5.35 -17.53 7.72
CA LYS A 46 6.17 -18.20 6.69
C LYS A 46 5.85 -17.70 5.25
N PRO A 47 5.98 -16.38 4.99
CA PRO A 47 5.70 -15.84 3.67
C PRO A 47 6.68 -16.39 2.64
N ASP A 48 6.23 -16.50 1.39
CA ASP A 48 7.06 -16.82 0.22
C ASP A 48 7.59 -15.56 -0.49
N LEU A 49 6.98 -14.40 -0.22
CA LEU A 49 7.37 -13.08 -0.70
C LEU A 49 6.98 -12.02 0.33
N ILE A 50 7.86 -11.04 0.56
CA ILE A 50 7.59 -9.83 1.33
C ILE A 50 7.62 -8.62 0.39
N ILE A 51 6.58 -7.81 0.44
CA ILE A 51 6.50 -6.55 -0.30
C ILE A 51 6.46 -5.40 0.72
N GLY A 52 7.38 -4.45 0.57
CA GLY A 52 7.46 -3.29 1.47
C GLY A 52 7.82 -2.00 0.73
N ASN A 53 8.20 -1.00 1.49
CA ASN A 53 8.59 0.30 0.97
C ASN A 53 9.82 0.84 1.69
N LYS A 54 10.79 1.33 0.92
CA LYS A 54 12.05 1.84 1.43
C LYS A 54 11.85 3.03 2.38
N VAL A 55 10.95 3.96 2.05
CA VAL A 55 10.65 5.14 2.87
C VAL A 55 10.25 4.78 4.31
N ARG A 56 9.62 3.61 4.50
CA ARG A 56 9.09 3.19 5.81
C ARG A 56 9.96 2.14 6.49
N GLN A 57 10.48 1.19 5.73
CA GLN A 57 11.04 -0.05 6.28
C GLN A 57 12.51 -0.30 5.88
N GLU A 58 13.23 0.67 5.29
CA GLU A 58 14.63 0.49 4.88
C GLU A 58 15.51 -0.08 6.00
N ALA A 59 15.38 0.45 7.23
CA ALA A 59 16.17 0.03 8.39
C ALA A 59 15.99 -1.45 8.78
N ILE A 60 14.92 -2.11 8.32
CA ILE A 60 14.62 -3.52 8.61
C ILE A 60 14.66 -4.41 7.37
N TYR A 61 15.07 -3.89 6.20
CA TYR A 61 15.12 -4.64 4.95
C TYR A 61 15.94 -5.93 5.07
N ASP A 62 17.13 -5.87 5.67
CA ASP A 62 18.00 -7.04 5.83
C ASP A 62 17.38 -8.12 6.73
N LYS A 63 16.56 -7.71 7.70
CA LYS A 63 15.85 -8.64 8.58
C LYS A 63 14.68 -9.30 7.86
N LEU A 64 13.94 -8.54 7.06
CA LEU A 64 12.85 -9.07 6.22
C LEU A 64 13.39 -10.01 5.13
N SER A 65 14.53 -9.66 4.53
CA SER A 65 15.19 -10.48 3.49
C SER A 65 15.72 -11.82 4.02
N GLN A 66 15.96 -11.93 5.33
CA GLN A 66 16.28 -13.21 5.97
C GLN A 66 15.04 -14.10 6.17
N ILE A 67 13.83 -13.53 6.17
CA ILE A 67 12.58 -14.27 6.32
C ILE A 67 12.13 -14.84 4.97
N ALA A 68 12.11 -14.01 3.92
CA ALA A 68 11.67 -14.38 2.58
C ALA A 68 12.25 -13.41 1.52
N PRO A 69 12.22 -13.78 0.22
CA PRO A 69 12.47 -12.83 -0.87
C PRO A 69 11.70 -11.53 -0.63
N THR A 70 12.41 -10.41 -0.61
CA THR A 70 11.84 -9.11 -0.24
C THR A 70 11.99 -8.11 -1.39
N VAL A 71 10.91 -7.44 -1.74
CA VAL A 71 10.87 -6.42 -2.80
C VAL A 71 10.34 -5.13 -2.22
N PHE A 72 11.13 -4.05 -2.33
CA PHE A 72 10.74 -2.73 -1.86
C PHE A 72 10.47 -1.79 -3.03
N ALA A 73 9.35 -1.08 -2.94
CA ALA A 73 9.17 0.15 -3.71
C ALA A 73 10.06 1.26 -3.14
N GLU A 74 10.58 2.13 -4.01
CA GLU A 74 11.47 3.24 -3.62
C GLU A 74 10.71 4.36 -2.91
N ASN A 75 9.51 4.70 -3.37
CA ASN A 75 8.75 5.88 -2.93
C ASN A 75 7.27 5.55 -2.63
N LEU A 76 6.56 6.51 -2.05
CA LEU A 76 5.11 6.46 -1.76
C LEU A 76 4.36 7.53 -2.57
N GLY A 77 3.04 7.60 -2.39
CA GLY A 77 2.22 8.70 -2.89
C GLY A 77 2.09 8.72 -4.41
N GLY A 78 2.67 9.74 -5.06
CA GLY A 78 2.55 9.96 -6.51
C GLY A 78 2.99 8.78 -7.38
N ASP A 79 3.89 7.95 -6.85
CA ASP A 79 4.46 6.79 -7.54
C ASP A 79 3.58 5.52 -7.43
N TRP A 80 2.34 5.61 -6.94
CA TRP A 80 1.46 4.45 -6.74
C TRP A 80 1.26 3.58 -7.99
N LYS A 81 1.27 4.18 -9.19
CA LYS A 81 1.17 3.43 -10.46
C LYS A 81 2.41 2.58 -10.71
N GLU A 82 3.60 3.13 -10.46
CA GLU A 82 4.86 2.40 -10.63
C GLU A 82 5.01 1.33 -9.56
N ASN A 83 4.61 1.63 -8.32
CA ASN A 83 4.53 0.64 -7.25
C ASN A 83 3.57 -0.50 -7.63
N CYS A 84 2.41 -0.20 -8.24
CA CYS A 84 1.48 -1.22 -8.71
C CYS A 84 2.13 -2.15 -9.75
N LYS A 85 2.89 -1.61 -10.72
CA LYS A 85 3.64 -2.42 -11.70
C LYS A 85 4.71 -3.28 -11.04
N LEU A 86 5.48 -2.70 -10.12
CA LEU A 86 6.50 -3.43 -9.36
C LEU A 86 5.88 -4.61 -8.61
N TYR A 87 4.78 -4.38 -7.91
CA TYR A 87 4.10 -5.42 -7.14
C TYR A 87 3.50 -6.48 -8.06
N ALA A 88 2.90 -6.09 -9.18
CA ALA A 88 2.39 -7.01 -10.19
C ALA A 88 3.49 -7.93 -10.74
N LYS A 89 4.67 -7.38 -11.01
CA LYS A 89 5.84 -8.14 -11.44
C LYS A 89 6.35 -9.07 -10.33
N ALA A 90 6.44 -8.59 -9.09
CA ALA A 90 6.92 -9.39 -7.96
C ALA A 90 6.06 -10.63 -7.71
N ILE A 91 4.74 -10.55 -7.94
CA ILE A 91 3.81 -11.68 -7.82
C ILE A 91 3.58 -12.43 -9.15
N ASN A 92 4.37 -12.15 -10.19
CA ASN A 92 4.25 -12.73 -11.52
C ASN A 92 2.82 -12.61 -12.12
N ASN A 93 2.19 -11.44 -11.96
CA ASN A 93 0.84 -11.15 -12.42
C ASN A 93 0.75 -9.80 -13.16
N GLU A 94 1.74 -9.55 -14.03
CA GLU A 94 1.85 -8.32 -14.82
C GLU A 94 0.64 -8.07 -15.71
N GLU A 95 0.03 -9.13 -16.27
CA GLU A 95 -1.19 -9.00 -17.09
C GLU A 95 -2.34 -8.36 -16.31
N THR A 96 -2.64 -8.86 -15.11
CA THR A 96 -3.68 -8.28 -14.25
C THR A 96 -3.29 -6.88 -13.79
N GLY A 97 -2.02 -6.65 -13.45
CA GLY A 97 -1.52 -5.33 -13.06
C GLY A 97 -1.74 -4.29 -14.16
N ASN A 98 -1.35 -4.62 -15.40
CA ASN A 98 -1.55 -3.78 -16.58
C ASN A 98 -3.02 -3.54 -16.85
N LYS A 99 -3.87 -4.57 -16.72
CA LYS A 99 -5.32 -4.39 -16.86
C LYS A 99 -5.87 -3.39 -15.84
N VAL A 100 -5.50 -3.50 -14.56
CA VAL A 100 -5.95 -2.58 -13.50
C VAL A 100 -5.54 -1.13 -13.81
N LEU A 101 -4.31 -0.91 -14.28
CA LEU A 101 -3.83 0.42 -14.64
C LEU A 101 -4.55 0.97 -15.88
N ASN A 102 -4.77 0.13 -16.90
CA ASN A 102 -5.51 0.51 -18.10
C ASN A 102 -6.98 0.85 -17.79
N ASP A 103 -7.63 0.07 -16.92
CA ASP A 103 -9.00 0.35 -16.45
C ASP A 103 -9.07 1.71 -15.74
N PHE A 104 -8.06 2.03 -14.91
CA PHE A 104 -7.95 3.33 -14.24
C PHE A 104 -7.76 4.47 -15.24
N ASP A 105 -6.83 4.32 -16.20
CA ASP A 105 -6.55 5.35 -17.20
C ASP A 105 -7.76 5.60 -18.12
N THR A 106 -8.48 4.54 -18.47
CA THR A 106 -9.76 4.62 -19.21
C THR A 106 -10.79 5.42 -18.41
N ARG A 107 -10.94 5.13 -17.11
CA ARG A 107 -11.86 5.87 -16.25
C ARG A 107 -11.48 7.35 -16.13
N VAL A 108 -10.19 7.67 -16.05
CA VAL A 108 -9.70 9.05 -16.04
C VAL A 108 -9.99 9.76 -17.37
N ALA A 109 -9.77 9.09 -18.51
CA ALA A 109 -10.06 9.64 -19.82
C ALA A 109 -11.56 9.97 -19.97
N ASN A 110 -12.43 9.00 -19.62
CA ASN A 110 -13.88 9.19 -19.63
C ASN A 110 -14.32 10.35 -18.72
N LEU A 111 -13.72 10.47 -17.54
CA LEU A 111 -14.02 11.56 -16.62
C LEU A 111 -13.56 12.92 -17.16
N LYS A 112 -12.41 12.99 -17.83
CA LYS A 112 -11.93 14.24 -18.46
C LYS A 112 -12.91 14.72 -19.54
N GLU A 113 -13.42 13.82 -20.37
CA GLU A 113 -14.43 14.13 -21.39
C GLU A 113 -15.71 14.68 -20.76
N GLN A 114 -16.17 14.06 -19.66
CA GLN A 114 -17.37 14.50 -18.94
C GLN A 114 -17.21 15.85 -18.24
N LEU A 115 -16.00 16.18 -17.78
CA LEU A 115 -15.73 17.41 -17.05
C LEU A 115 -15.59 18.64 -17.96
N GLY A 116 -15.13 18.48 -19.21
CA GLY A 116 -15.00 19.57 -20.17
C GLY A 116 -14.30 20.81 -19.58
N ASP A 117 -14.94 21.98 -19.67
CA ASP A 117 -14.40 23.26 -19.20
C ASP A 117 -14.10 23.31 -17.69
N GLN A 118 -14.69 22.40 -16.89
CA GLN A 118 -14.40 22.32 -15.45
C GLN A 118 -12.93 22.01 -15.17
N LEU A 119 -12.21 21.41 -16.12
CA LEU A 119 -10.78 21.14 -16.02
C LEU A 119 -9.91 22.40 -15.94
N GLN A 120 -10.44 23.57 -16.32
CA GLN A 120 -9.73 24.85 -16.22
C GLN A 120 -9.74 25.43 -14.80
N LYS A 121 -10.52 24.85 -13.89
CA LYS A 121 -10.55 25.29 -12.50
C LYS A 121 -9.22 24.99 -11.81
N LYS A 122 -8.67 26.01 -11.15
CA LYS A 122 -7.54 25.82 -10.23
C LYS A 122 -8.04 25.15 -8.96
N VAL A 123 -7.44 24.01 -8.62
CA VAL A 123 -7.75 23.25 -7.41
C VAL A 123 -6.57 23.34 -6.46
N SER A 124 -6.84 23.70 -5.21
CA SER A 124 -5.91 23.58 -4.09
C SER A 124 -6.31 22.37 -3.25
N ILE A 125 -5.35 21.57 -2.81
CA ILE A 125 -5.56 20.47 -1.88
C ILE A 125 -4.82 20.85 -0.60
N GLU A 126 -5.57 21.01 0.49
CA GLU A 126 -5.05 21.35 1.80
C GLU A 126 -5.28 20.17 2.74
N GLU A 127 -4.20 19.63 3.29
CA GLU A 127 -4.26 18.60 4.32
C GLU A 127 -4.11 19.27 5.69
N ILE A 128 -5.17 19.25 6.48
CA ILE A 128 -5.14 19.69 7.88
C ILE A 128 -4.80 18.46 8.72
N GLY A 129 -3.50 18.24 8.95
CA GLY A 129 -3.01 17.10 9.71
C GLY A 129 -3.45 17.13 11.18
N ILE A 130 -4.01 16.02 11.67
CA ILE A 130 -4.15 15.78 13.11
C ILE A 130 -2.84 15.11 13.58
N PHE A 131 -1.78 15.89 13.77
CA PHE A 131 -0.62 15.39 14.51
C PHE A 131 -0.99 15.38 16.00
N GLN A 132 -1.45 14.24 16.52
CA GLN A 132 -1.47 14.06 17.98
C GLN A 132 -0.03 13.90 18.48
N LEU A 133 0.54 15.01 18.94
CA LEU A 133 1.76 14.99 19.76
C LEU A 133 1.39 14.45 21.15
N VAL A 134 1.54 13.15 21.37
CA VAL A 134 1.40 12.57 22.72
C VAL A 134 2.74 12.66 23.44
N ILE A 135 2.96 13.75 24.18
CA ILE A 135 4.09 13.84 25.12
C ILE A 135 3.69 13.07 26.39
N HIS A 136 4.31 11.92 26.61
CA HIS A 136 4.29 11.30 27.94
C HIS A 136 5.35 11.98 28.81
N VAL A 137 4.89 12.72 29.83
CA VAL A 137 5.72 13.11 30.97
C VAL A 137 5.45 12.09 32.07
N ARG A 138 6.51 11.45 32.58
CA ARG A 138 6.41 10.59 33.78
C ARG A 138 6.19 11.44 35.03
#